data_AF-A0AA39YYG5-F1
#
_entry.id   AF-A0AA39YYG5-F1
#
_cell.length_a   1.000
_cell.length_b   1.000
_cell.length_c   1.000
_cell.angle_alpha   90.00
_cell.angle_beta   90.00
_cell.angle_gamma   90.00
#
_symmetry.space_group_name_H-M   'P 1'
#
loop_
_entity.id
_entity.type
_entity.pdbx_description
1 polymer ?
#
loop_
_entity_poly.entity_id
_entity_poly.type
_entity_poly.pdbx_seq_one_letter_code
_entity_poly.pdbx_strand_id
1 'polypeptide(L)'
;MESTGSETPSHPTQNGHVATRHGGDASTARDHQIVPPYWPGLRRRESGGSEASLASDRPAPIRLEDHTAEGSDQNRALWAKSVTIDDHVIVSGNVPGMGDYVVWNCTVQTLDGGPMKIRKRYSEFDELRRRLAQTFPHAESAMPQLPPKSVISRFRPRFLERRREGLAYFLNCVLLNPEFSSSPVLKEFLFS
;
A
#
# COMPACT_ATOMS: atom_id res chain seq x y z
N MET A 1 -50.76 32.85 37.29
CA MET A 1 -49.79 31.85 36.83
C MET A 1 -50.22 31.35 35.45
N GLU A 2 -50.55 32.24 34.50
CA GLU A 2 -49.60 33.05 33.69
C GLU A 2 -48.71 32.14 32.83
N SER A 3 -48.90 32.04 31.51
CA SER A 3 -48.72 33.09 30.47
C SER A 3 -47.27 33.56 30.48
N THR A 4 -46.43 33.42 29.45
CA THR A 4 -46.53 33.65 27.98
C THR A 4 -45.34 32.91 27.30
N GLY A 5 -45.15 32.76 25.99
CA GLY A 5 -45.89 33.15 24.77
C GLY A 5 -44.88 33.36 23.60
N SER A 6 -45.28 33.04 22.35
CA SER A 6 -44.67 33.51 21.08
C SER A 6 -43.23 33.07 20.71
N GLU A 7 -42.77 33.00 19.44
CA GLU A 7 -43.39 33.28 18.12
C GLU A 7 -42.69 32.53 16.96
N THR A 8 -43.44 32.20 15.89
CA THR A 8 -42.94 31.88 14.53
C THR A 8 -43.56 32.85 13.52
N PRO A 9 -42.80 33.38 12.55
CA PRO A 9 -43.09 33.19 11.10
C PRO A 9 -41.79 33.19 10.22
N SER A 10 -41.73 33.01 8.88
CA SER A 10 -42.61 32.48 7.82
C SER A 10 -41.80 32.25 6.50
N HIS A 11 -42.21 31.30 5.66
CA HIS A 11 -41.90 31.25 4.20
C HIS A 11 -42.67 32.38 3.44
N PRO A 12 -42.30 32.84 2.21
CA PRO A 12 -42.48 32.03 0.98
C PRO A 12 -41.61 32.34 -0.26
N THR A 13 -41.92 31.60 -1.34
CA THR A 13 -41.37 31.54 -2.70
C THR A 13 -41.55 32.81 -3.56
N GLN A 14 -40.63 33.07 -4.52
CA GLN A 14 -41.00 33.74 -5.79
C GLN A 14 -40.06 33.37 -6.96
N ASN A 15 -40.66 33.03 -8.12
CA ASN A 15 -39.99 32.93 -9.43
C ASN A 15 -39.95 34.31 -10.11
N GLY A 16 -38.90 34.59 -10.90
CA GLY A 16 -38.85 35.79 -11.76
C GLY A 16 -37.78 35.71 -12.84
N HIS A 17 -38.18 35.75 -14.11
CA HIS A 17 -37.27 35.73 -15.26
C HIS A 17 -36.78 37.14 -15.61
N VAL A 18 -35.48 37.30 -15.91
CA VAL A 18 -35.01 38.24 -16.97
C VAL A 18 -33.86 37.57 -17.72
N ALA A 19 -33.94 37.58 -19.05
CA ALA A 19 -32.84 37.18 -19.92
C ALA A 19 -32.05 38.41 -20.41
N THR A 20 -30.73 38.30 -20.50
CA THR A 20 -29.92 39.22 -21.31
C THR A 20 -28.85 38.41 -22.05
N ARG A 21 -28.78 38.61 -23.37
CA ARG A 21 -27.81 37.94 -24.25
C ARG A 21 -26.66 38.90 -24.58
N HIS A 22 -25.43 38.47 -24.31
CA HIS A 22 -24.18 38.82 -24.99
C HIS A 22 -23.17 37.76 -24.48
N GLY A 23 -22.32 37.09 -25.26
CA GLY A 23 -21.96 37.24 -26.67
C GLY A 23 -20.43 37.29 -26.77
N GLY A 24 -19.80 36.32 -27.43
CA GLY A 24 -18.35 36.34 -27.72
C GLY A 24 -17.50 35.26 -27.06
N ASP A 25 -17.26 34.21 -27.83
CA ASP A 25 -15.95 33.62 -28.16
C ASP A 25 -15.05 32.82 -27.19
N ALA A 26 -14.49 31.77 -27.82
CA ALA A 26 -13.26 31.01 -27.63
C ALA A 26 -12.47 30.97 -26.29
N SER A 27 -12.20 29.71 -25.88
CA SER A 27 -10.87 29.20 -25.51
C SER A 27 -10.11 29.78 -24.29
N THR A 28 -10.02 28.96 -23.23
CA THR A 28 -8.79 28.21 -22.90
C THR A 28 -8.96 27.44 -21.59
N ALA A 29 -8.53 26.17 -21.55
CA ALA A 29 -8.48 25.39 -20.32
C ALA A 29 -7.41 25.98 -19.38
N ARG A 30 -7.80 26.42 -18.19
CA ARG A 30 -6.85 26.88 -17.17
C ARG A 30 -6.26 25.67 -16.44
N ASP A 31 -5.02 25.37 -16.78
CA ASP A 31 -4.16 24.43 -16.06
C ASP A 31 -3.94 24.91 -14.61
N HIS A 32 -4.54 24.22 -13.64
CA HIS A 32 -4.38 24.54 -12.23
C HIS A 32 -3.08 23.90 -11.68
N GLN A 33 -1.95 24.57 -11.91
CA GLN A 33 -0.69 24.22 -11.23
C GLN A 33 -0.82 24.40 -9.71
N ILE A 34 -1.01 23.29 -9.00
CA ILE A 34 -1.01 23.24 -7.53
C ILE A 34 0.46 23.31 -7.05
N VAL A 35 0.93 24.50 -6.70
CA VAL A 35 2.26 24.69 -6.10
C VAL A 35 2.16 24.57 -4.56
N PRO A 36 2.93 23.67 -3.90
CA PRO A 36 2.89 23.52 -2.45
C PRO A 36 3.30 24.80 -1.67
N PRO A 37 2.73 25.03 -0.47
CA PRO A 37 2.84 26.31 0.24
C PRO A 37 4.24 26.66 0.75
N TYR A 38 5.17 25.70 0.80
CA TYR A 38 6.56 25.90 1.21
C TYR A 38 7.53 26.18 0.04
N TRP A 39 7.00 26.44 -1.17
CA TRP A 39 7.78 26.78 -2.36
C TRP A 39 7.80 28.28 -2.79
N PRO A 40 7.72 29.28 -1.89
CA PRO A 40 7.58 30.70 -2.28
C PRO A 40 8.89 31.26 -2.86
N GLY A 41 9.14 31.01 -4.14
CA GLY A 41 10.33 31.46 -4.85
C GLY A 41 10.21 31.44 -6.37
N LEU A 42 9.54 30.44 -6.95
CA LEU A 42 9.26 30.38 -8.40
C LEU A 42 8.07 31.25 -8.83
N ARG A 43 8.08 32.52 -8.42
CA ARG A 43 7.33 33.56 -9.17
C ARG A 43 7.98 33.64 -10.55
N ARG A 44 7.25 33.21 -11.58
CA ARG A 44 7.66 33.29 -13.00
C ARG A 44 8.08 34.72 -13.34
N ARG A 45 9.38 35.01 -13.26
CA ARG A 45 9.95 36.29 -13.68
C ARG A 45 10.09 36.22 -15.19
N GLU A 46 9.12 36.78 -15.91
CA GLU A 46 9.20 37.00 -17.36
C GLU A 46 10.36 37.95 -17.65
N SER A 47 11.55 37.36 -17.76
CA SER A 47 12.80 38.05 -18.01
C SER A 47 13.03 37.99 -19.51
N GLY A 48 12.38 38.88 -20.25
CA GLY A 48 12.77 39.19 -21.62
C GLY A 48 14.19 39.77 -21.59
N GLY A 49 15.19 38.91 -21.77
CA GLY A 49 16.58 39.22 -21.48
C GLY A 49 17.55 38.30 -22.21
N SER A 50 17.89 38.72 -23.43
CA SER A 50 19.10 38.34 -24.18
C SER A 50 19.36 36.83 -24.36
N GLU A 51 18.72 36.23 -25.37
CA GLU A 51 19.13 34.94 -25.94
C GLU A 51 20.40 35.07 -26.80
N ALA A 52 21.50 35.50 -26.18
CA ALA A 52 22.81 35.57 -26.81
C ALA A 52 23.91 35.13 -25.83
N SER A 53 24.81 34.27 -26.33
CA SER A 53 26.14 33.97 -25.74
C SER A 53 26.27 32.95 -24.60
N LEU A 54 25.26 32.16 -24.23
CA LEU A 54 25.41 30.99 -23.32
C LEU A 54 24.72 29.69 -23.79
N ALA A 55 24.35 29.60 -25.07
CA ALA A 55 23.60 28.48 -25.63
C ALA A 55 24.38 27.15 -25.72
N SER A 56 25.70 27.14 -25.51
CA SER A 56 26.56 25.98 -25.82
C SER A 56 26.84 25.04 -24.64
N ASP A 57 26.52 25.41 -23.39
CA ASP A 57 27.00 24.68 -22.21
C ASP A 57 25.97 24.61 -21.06
N ARG A 58 24.69 24.58 -21.40
CA ARG A 58 23.63 24.23 -20.45
C ARG A 58 23.33 22.73 -20.58
N PRO A 59 23.53 21.91 -19.53
CA PRO A 59 23.09 20.52 -19.56
C PRO A 59 21.57 20.47 -19.76
N ALA A 60 21.11 19.44 -20.47
CA ALA A 60 19.68 19.27 -20.74
C ALA A 60 18.88 19.25 -19.42
N PRO A 61 17.68 19.87 -19.38
CA PRO A 61 16.85 19.84 -18.19
C PRO A 61 16.50 18.39 -17.83
N ILE A 62 16.56 18.06 -16.54
CA ILE A 62 16.20 16.72 -16.04
C ILE A 62 14.75 16.43 -16.42
N ARG A 63 14.54 15.48 -17.33
CA ARG A 63 13.22 14.98 -17.70
C ARG A 63 12.89 13.81 -16.80
N LEU A 64 11.70 13.82 -16.20
CA LEU A 64 11.12 12.61 -15.64
C LEU A 64 10.61 11.77 -16.81
N GLU A 65 11.44 10.83 -17.24
CA GLU A 65 11.04 9.81 -18.22
C GLU A 65 10.52 8.59 -17.47
N ASP A 66 9.33 8.12 -17.84
CA ASP A 66 8.79 6.90 -17.29
C ASP A 66 9.40 5.68 -18.00
N HIS A 67 10.33 5.01 -17.33
CA HIS A 67 10.96 3.77 -17.78
C HIS A 67 10.25 2.54 -17.17
N THR A 68 9.06 2.71 -16.58
CA THR A 68 8.21 1.62 -16.10
C THR A 68 7.61 0.90 -17.30
N ALA A 69 8.38 0.00 -17.91
CA ALA A 69 7.91 -0.83 -19.01
C ALA A 69 6.69 -1.64 -18.55
N GLU A 70 5.51 -1.32 -19.10
CA GLU A 70 4.28 -2.08 -18.91
C GLU A 70 4.53 -3.53 -19.35
N GLY A 71 4.69 -4.43 -18.37
CA GLY A 71 5.02 -5.82 -18.61
C GLY A 71 6.51 -6.16 -18.74
N SER A 72 7.43 -5.43 -18.09
CA SER A 72 8.76 -5.97 -17.77
C SER A 72 8.64 -7.41 -17.24
N ASP A 73 9.48 -8.34 -17.72
CA ASP A 73 9.43 -9.75 -17.32
C ASP A 73 9.54 -9.95 -15.80
N GLN A 74 10.18 -9.01 -15.10
CA GLN A 74 10.23 -8.97 -13.64
C GLN A 74 8.84 -8.76 -13.00
N ASN A 75 7.96 -7.94 -13.59
CA ASN A 75 6.60 -7.78 -13.10
C ASN A 75 5.70 -8.97 -13.45
N ARG A 76 5.99 -9.74 -14.51
CA ARG A 76 5.28 -11.00 -14.82
C ARG A 76 5.50 -12.09 -13.75
N ALA A 77 6.50 -11.94 -12.88
CA ALA A 77 6.71 -12.80 -11.72
C ALA A 77 5.74 -12.51 -10.55
N LEU A 78 5.09 -11.35 -10.52
CA LEU A 78 4.10 -11.01 -9.50
C LEU A 78 2.77 -11.67 -9.84
N TRP A 79 2.20 -12.40 -8.88
CA TRP A 79 0.91 -13.09 -9.00
C TRP A 79 -0.01 -12.85 -7.78
N ALA A 80 0.51 -12.21 -6.72
CA ALA A 80 -0.24 -11.83 -5.53
C ALA A 80 -0.51 -10.33 -5.52
N LYS A 81 -1.71 -9.94 -5.06
CA LYS A 81 -2.14 -8.54 -4.83
C LYS A 81 -1.84 -8.10 -3.39
N SER A 82 -2.11 -8.97 -2.42
CA SER A 82 -1.92 -8.72 -0.98
C SER A 82 -2.10 -10.01 -0.18
N VAL A 83 -1.72 -9.99 1.09
CA VAL A 83 -1.98 -11.08 2.05
C VAL A 83 -2.58 -10.54 3.33
N THR A 84 -3.63 -11.19 3.82
CA THR A 84 -4.12 -11.02 5.20
C THR A 84 -3.84 -12.29 6.01
N ILE A 85 -3.67 -12.11 7.33
CA ILE A 85 -3.73 -13.21 8.29
C ILE A 85 -4.92 -12.88 9.17
N ASP A 86 -6.01 -13.61 8.97
CA ASP A 86 -7.33 -13.23 9.46
C ASP A 86 -7.52 -13.70 10.91
N ASP A 87 -7.23 -14.98 11.15
CA ASP A 87 -7.35 -15.64 12.45
C ASP A 87 -6.25 -16.71 12.64
N HIS A 88 -6.33 -17.40 13.79
CA HIS A 88 -5.43 -18.49 14.13
C HIS A 88 -6.19 -19.57 14.90
N VAL A 89 -5.71 -20.80 14.80
CA VAL A 89 -6.21 -21.93 15.61
C VAL A 89 -5.09 -22.48 16.48
N ILE A 90 -5.43 -22.80 17.73
CA ILE A 90 -4.56 -23.56 18.62
C ILE A 90 -4.90 -25.04 18.41
N VAL A 91 -3.91 -25.82 17.99
CA VAL A 91 -4.03 -27.27 17.84
C VAL A 91 -3.36 -27.91 19.04
N SER A 92 -4.15 -28.66 19.83
CA SER A 92 -3.65 -29.38 21.00
C SER A 92 -2.71 -30.52 20.61
N GLY A 93 -1.71 -30.78 21.44
CA GLY A 93 -0.87 -31.96 21.31
C GLY A 93 -1.60 -33.24 21.69
N ASN A 94 -0.97 -34.40 21.43
CA ASN A 94 -1.50 -35.71 21.82
C ASN A 94 -1.54 -35.91 23.36
N VAL A 95 -0.86 -35.05 24.11
CA VAL A 95 -0.86 -35.02 25.58
C VAL A 95 -1.53 -33.71 26.03
N PRO A 96 -2.57 -33.74 26.88
CA PRO A 96 -3.25 -32.53 27.33
C PRO A 96 -2.27 -31.50 27.92
N GLY A 97 -2.25 -30.30 27.33
CA GLY A 97 -1.38 -29.18 27.75
C GLY A 97 0.09 -29.29 27.29
N MET A 98 0.48 -30.33 26.56
CA MET A 98 1.86 -30.49 26.05
C MET A 98 1.90 -30.85 24.57
N GLY A 99 2.69 -30.07 23.81
CA GLY A 99 2.79 -30.18 22.36
C GLY A 99 1.92 -29.17 21.60
N ASP A 100 1.01 -28.47 22.27
CA ASP A 100 0.11 -27.48 21.67
C ASP A 100 0.85 -26.45 20.81
N TYR A 101 0.32 -26.12 19.63
CA TYR A 101 0.91 -25.15 18.70
C TYR A 101 -0.14 -24.27 18.02
N VAL A 102 0.32 -23.14 17.47
CA VAL A 102 -0.53 -22.16 16.78
C VAL A 102 -0.35 -22.28 15.27
N VAL A 103 -1.45 -22.37 14.54
CA VAL A 103 -1.53 -22.31 13.08
C VAL A 103 -2.21 -21.01 12.68
N TRP A 104 -1.60 -20.28 11.76
CA TRP A 104 -2.12 -19.03 11.20
C TRP A 104 -2.87 -19.32 9.90
N ASN A 105 -4.10 -18.83 9.79
CA ASN A 105 -4.87 -18.90 8.56
C ASN A 105 -4.57 -17.62 7.75
N CYS A 106 -3.98 -17.78 6.58
CA CYS A 106 -3.58 -16.66 5.74
C CYS A 106 -4.39 -16.69 4.43
N THR A 107 -4.91 -15.54 4.01
CA THR A 107 -5.64 -15.35 2.77
C THR A 107 -4.79 -14.52 1.82
N VAL A 108 -4.29 -15.15 0.75
CA VAL A 108 -3.53 -14.51 -0.33
C VAL A 108 -4.51 -14.09 -1.42
N GLN A 109 -4.61 -12.80 -1.67
CA GLN A 109 -5.34 -12.27 -2.83
C GLN A 109 -4.45 -12.41 -4.07
N THR A 110 -4.94 -13.07 -5.11
CA THR A 110 -4.19 -13.31 -6.35
C THR A 110 -4.51 -12.25 -7.41
N LEU A 111 -3.62 -12.00 -8.36
CA LEU A 111 -3.87 -11.12 -9.51
C LEU A 111 -4.93 -11.74 -10.43
N ASP A 112 -4.66 -12.94 -10.92
CA ASP A 112 -5.50 -13.69 -11.85
C ASP A 112 -6.09 -14.94 -11.18
N GLY A 113 -7.05 -14.74 -10.28
CA GLY A 113 -7.70 -15.85 -9.58
C GLY A 113 -8.58 -15.41 -8.40
N GLY A 114 -9.09 -16.41 -7.68
CA GLY A 114 -9.77 -16.21 -6.40
C GLY A 114 -8.78 -16.13 -5.22
N PRO A 115 -9.27 -15.77 -4.02
CA PRO A 115 -8.45 -15.77 -2.81
C PRO A 115 -7.95 -17.17 -2.47
N MET A 116 -6.64 -17.34 -2.32
CA MET A 116 -6.01 -18.59 -1.93
C MET A 116 -5.81 -18.63 -0.42
N LYS A 117 -6.36 -19.65 0.26
CA LYS A 117 -6.18 -19.84 1.71
C LYS A 117 -5.09 -20.85 2.00
N ILE A 118 -4.11 -20.45 2.82
CA ILE A 118 -3.02 -21.31 3.31
C ILE A 118 -3.02 -21.33 4.83
N ARG A 119 -2.44 -22.38 5.43
CA ARG A 119 -2.36 -22.54 6.89
C ARG A 119 -0.95 -22.90 7.30
N LYS A 120 -0.31 -22.08 8.13
CA LYS A 120 1.12 -22.19 8.44
C LYS A 120 1.42 -21.93 9.91
N ARG A 121 2.32 -22.70 10.52
CA ARG A 121 2.86 -22.49 11.87
C ARG A 121 3.97 -21.46 11.82
N TYR A 122 4.19 -20.71 12.91
CA TYR A 122 5.27 -19.73 13.02
C TYR A 122 6.66 -20.29 12.60
N SER A 123 6.95 -21.56 12.91
CA SER A 123 8.21 -22.23 12.54
C SER A 123 8.43 -22.32 11.02
N GLU A 124 7.38 -22.43 10.22
CA GLU A 124 7.46 -22.50 8.76
C GLU A 124 7.83 -21.13 8.17
N PHE A 125 7.36 -20.02 8.77
CA PHE A 125 7.79 -18.67 8.38
C PHE A 125 9.26 -18.41 8.75
N ASP A 126 9.70 -18.89 9.92
CA ASP A 126 11.10 -18.82 10.38
C ASP A 126 12.05 -19.60 9.46
N GLU A 127 11.59 -20.75 8.95
CA GLU A 127 12.29 -21.51 7.93
C GLU A 127 12.28 -20.82 6.56
N LEU A 128 11.12 -20.30 6.11
CA LEU A 128 11.01 -19.53 4.87
C LEU A 128 11.98 -18.35 4.84
N ARG A 129 12.02 -17.49 5.87
CA ARG A 129 12.96 -16.36 5.93
C ARG A 129 14.41 -16.83 5.83
N ARG A 130 14.76 -17.93 6.51
CA ARG A 130 16.12 -18.49 6.50
C ARG A 130 16.50 -19.03 5.13
N ARG A 131 15.61 -19.77 4.46
CA ARG A 131 15.81 -20.29 3.10
C ARG A 131 15.93 -19.15 2.09
N LEU A 132 15.06 -18.14 2.15
CA LEU A 132 15.14 -16.97 1.28
C LEU A 132 16.45 -16.19 1.47
N ALA A 133 16.92 -15.98 2.71
CA ALA A 133 18.20 -15.30 2.96
C ALA A 133 19.40 -16.11 2.42
N GLN A 134 19.33 -17.44 2.41
CA GLN A 134 20.34 -18.30 1.81
C GLN A 134 20.29 -18.30 0.27
N THR A 135 19.09 -18.25 -0.32
CA THR A 135 18.92 -18.23 -1.79
C THR A 135 19.19 -16.84 -2.39
N PHE A 136 18.87 -15.77 -1.67
CA PHE A 136 18.93 -14.39 -2.14
C PHE A 136 19.73 -13.48 -1.18
N PRO A 137 21.04 -13.74 -0.97
CA PRO A 137 21.83 -13.02 0.04
C PRO A 137 21.91 -11.50 -0.22
N HIS A 138 21.91 -11.07 -1.48
CA HIS A 138 21.91 -9.65 -1.85
C HIS A 138 20.60 -8.93 -1.53
N ALA A 139 19.50 -9.66 -1.34
CA ALA A 139 18.17 -9.12 -1.09
C ALA A 139 17.73 -9.27 0.38
N GLU A 140 18.62 -9.65 1.32
CA GLU A 140 18.21 -9.81 2.73
C GLU A 140 17.60 -8.53 3.32
N SER A 141 18.12 -7.36 2.95
CA SER A 141 17.59 -6.04 3.35
C SER A 141 16.13 -5.79 2.93
N ALA A 142 15.62 -6.50 1.91
CA ALA A 142 14.24 -6.41 1.47
C ALA A 142 13.28 -7.34 2.25
N MET A 143 13.80 -8.22 3.10
CA MET A 143 13.00 -9.08 3.96
C MET A 143 12.92 -8.53 5.40
N PRO A 144 11.72 -8.19 5.90
CA PRO A 144 11.60 -7.69 7.26
C PRO A 144 11.94 -8.78 8.30
N GLN A 145 12.28 -8.34 9.50
CA GLN A 145 12.54 -9.22 10.62
C GLN A 145 11.24 -9.86 11.12
N LEU A 146 11.29 -11.15 11.46
CA LEU A 146 10.13 -11.85 12.02
C LEU A 146 9.90 -11.47 13.49
N PRO A 147 8.64 -11.43 13.96
CA PRO A 147 8.34 -11.25 15.39
C PRO A 147 9.02 -12.32 16.26
N PRO A 148 9.66 -11.94 17.38
CA PRO A 148 10.53 -12.84 18.12
C PRO A 148 9.84 -14.15 18.57
N LYS A 149 10.63 -15.21 18.68
CA LYS A 149 10.21 -16.46 19.33
C LYS A 149 9.92 -16.18 20.81
N SER A 150 8.75 -16.61 21.30
CA SER A 150 8.44 -16.64 22.72
C SER A 150 7.90 -18.01 23.09
N VAL A 151 8.45 -18.60 24.14
CA VAL A 151 7.98 -19.87 24.72
C VAL A 151 7.01 -19.63 25.88
N ILE A 152 7.24 -18.59 26.70
CA ILE A 152 6.41 -18.25 27.87
C ILE A 152 5.10 -17.54 27.46
N SER A 153 5.13 -16.66 26.46
CA SER A 153 3.97 -15.83 26.09
C SER A 153 3.18 -16.38 24.90
N ARG A 154 3.45 -17.62 24.45
CA ARG A 154 3.04 -18.15 23.13
C ARG A 154 1.53 -18.16 22.86
N PHE A 155 0.69 -18.19 23.90
CA PHE A 155 -0.77 -18.18 23.80
C PHE A 155 -1.43 -16.89 24.34
N ARG A 156 -0.66 -15.86 24.74
CA ARG A 156 -1.25 -14.60 25.21
C ARG A 156 -1.84 -13.82 24.03
N PRO A 157 -3.09 -13.33 24.08
CA PRO A 157 -3.71 -12.61 22.96
C PRO A 157 -2.86 -11.43 22.43
N ARG A 158 -2.33 -10.57 23.32
CA ARG A 158 -1.43 -9.46 22.96
C ARG A 158 -0.09 -9.88 22.32
N PHE A 159 0.31 -11.14 22.45
CA PHE A 159 1.50 -11.68 21.78
C PHE A 159 1.13 -12.26 20.42
N LEU A 160 0.00 -12.96 20.35
CA LEU A 160 -0.57 -13.47 19.11
C LEU A 160 -0.87 -12.34 18.13
N GLU A 161 -1.49 -11.24 18.57
CA GLU A 161 -1.85 -10.13 17.69
C GLU A 161 -0.61 -9.45 17.06
N ARG A 162 0.38 -9.05 17.87
CA ARG A 162 1.64 -8.49 17.37
C ARG A 162 2.41 -9.46 16.46
N ARG A 163 2.24 -10.77 16.67
CA ARG A 163 2.80 -11.79 15.78
C ARG A 163 2.01 -11.87 14.48
N ARG A 164 0.68 -11.84 14.50
CA ARG A 164 -0.21 -11.80 13.33
C ARG A 164 0.17 -10.64 12.41
N GLU A 165 0.28 -9.44 12.98
CA GLU A 165 0.68 -8.22 12.27
C GLU A 165 2.05 -8.36 11.59
N GLY A 166 3.07 -8.78 12.33
CA GLY A 166 4.42 -8.91 11.76
C GLY A 166 4.59 -10.07 10.78
N LEU A 167 3.84 -11.17 10.94
CA LEU A 167 3.78 -12.25 9.94
C LEU A 167 3.05 -11.81 8.67
N ALA A 168 1.96 -11.04 8.78
CA ALA A 168 1.25 -10.47 7.65
C ALA A 168 2.13 -9.47 6.89
N TYR A 169 2.84 -8.58 7.61
CA TYR A 169 3.81 -7.66 7.03
C TYR A 169 4.93 -8.41 6.28
N PHE A 170 5.52 -9.43 6.91
CA PHE A 170 6.53 -10.28 6.27
C PHE A 170 6.03 -10.94 4.99
N LEU A 171 4.83 -11.55 5.01
CA LEU A 171 4.27 -12.17 3.79
C LEU A 171 4.00 -11.15 2.69
N ASN A 172 3.49 -9.95 3.00
CA ASN A 172 3.30 -8.92 1.98
C ASN A 172 4.63 -8.46 1.38
N CYS A 173 5.67 -8.20 2.20
CA CYS A 173 6.99 -7.83 1.69
C CYS A 173 7.62 -8.91 0.80
N VAL A 174 7.40 -10.19 1.10
CA VAL A 174 7.97 -11.29 0.35
C VAL A 174 7.16 -11.64 -0.91
N LEU A 175 5.83 -11.67 -0.85
CA LEU A 175 4.98 -12.06 -1.99
C LEU A 175 4.79 -10.95 -3.02
N LEU A 176 4.97 -9.69 -2.63
CA LEU A 176 4.86 -8.52 -3.51
C LEU A 176 6.22 -8.03 -4.04
N ASN A 177 7.30 -8.78 -3.79
CA ASN A 177 8.62 -8.51 -4.34
C ASN A 177 8.92 -9.48 -5.50
N PRO A 178 9.19 -9.00 -6.73
CA PRO A 178 9.35 -9.85 -7.92
C PRO A 178 10.53 -10.82 -7.83
N GLU A 179 11.58 -10.48 -7.07
CA GLU A 179 12.75 -11.35 -6.83
C GLU A 179 12.35 -12.62 -6.05
N PHE A 180 11.38 -12.51 -5.14
CA PHE A 180 10.96 -13.62 -4.27
C PHE A 180 9.68 -14.30 -4.75
N SER A 181 8.75 -13.57 -5.37
CA SER A 181 7.39 -14.04 -5.71
C SER A 181 7.37 -15.23 -6.66
N SER A 182 8.35 -15.32 -7.55
CA SER A 182 8.53 -16.42 -8.51
C SER A 182 9.35 -17.60 -7.96
N SER A 183 10.03 -17.43 -6.82
CA SER A 183 11.01 -18.40 -6.32
C SER A 183 10.39 -19.76 -5.95
N PRO A 184 11.10 -20.89 -6.15
CA PRO A 184 10.61 -22.20 -5.75
C PRO A 184 10.47 -22.30 -4.22
N VAL A 185 11.37 -21.66 -3.46
CA VAL A 185 11.35 -21.62 -1.99
C VAL A 185 10.02 -21.07 -1.46
N LEU A 186 9.53 -19.97 -2.04
CA LEU A 186 8.26 -19.38 -1.63
C LEU A 186 7.06 -20.20 -2.10
N LYS A 187 7.09 -20.75 -3.32
CA LYS A 187 6.05 -21.63 -3.85
C LYS A 187 5.89 -22.90 -3.02
N GLU A 188 6.99 -23.55 -2.65
CA GLU A 188 6.99 -24.68 -1.71
C GLU A 188 6.32 -24.33 -0.39
N PHE A 189 6.69 -23.20 0.24
CA PHE A 189 6.06 -22.76 1.49
C PHE A 189 4.54 -22.58 1.37
N LEU A 190 4.04 -22.09 0.23
CA LEU A 190 2.61 -21.85 0.01
C LEU A 190 1.82 -23.14 -0.22
N PHE A 191 2.41 -24.13 -0.89
CA PHE A 191 1.73 -25.34 -1.36
C PHE A 191 2.04 -26.61 -0.55
N SER A 192 2.89 -26.54 0.49
CA SER A 192 3.12 -27.63 1.46
C SER A 192 2.08 -27.71 2.58
#